data_AF-A0A0D4ZZ94-F1
#
_entry.id   AF-A0A0D4ZZ94-F1
#
_cell.length_a   1.000
_cell.length_b   1.000
_cell.length_c   1.000
_cell.angle_alpha   90.00
_cell.angle_beta   90.00
_cell.angle_gamma   90.00
#
_symmetry.space_group_name_H-M   'P 1'
#
loop_
_entity.id
_entity.type
_entity.pdbx_description
1 polymer ?
#
loop_
_entity_poly.entity_id
_entity_poly.type
_entity_poly.pdbx_seq_one_letter_code
_entity_poly.pdbx_strand_id
1 'polypeptide(L)' 'MKTTKKRCSAEFKAKVAMEAIRGDLTLAELAAKHGIHHTMIGAWKRQAMDGMASLFDMATRA' A
#
# COMPACT_ATOMS: atom_id res chain seq x y z
N MET A 1 -15.38 -12.07 19.00
CA MET A 1 -14.76 -10.73 19.16
C MET A 1 -14.76 -10.01 17.82
N LYS A 2 -15.58 -8.95 17.65
CA LYS A 2 -15.59 -8.14 16.41
C LYS A 2 -14.35 -7.24 16.43
N THR A 3 -13.30 -7.64 15.73
CA THR A 3 -12.15 -6.77 15.49
C THR A 3 -12.61 -5.64 14.56
N THR A 4 -12.97 -4.50 15.14
CA THR A 4 -13.23 -3.25 14.40
C THR A 4 -11.93 -2.86 13.71
N LYS A 5 -11.74 -3.37 12.47
CA LYS A 5 -10.64 -2.96 11.60
C LYS A 5 -10.73 -1.44 11.48
N LYS A 6 -9.77 -0.72 12.08
CA LYS A 6 -9.57 0.71 11.81
C LYS A 6 -9.63 0.88 10.30
N ARG A 7 -10.66 1.57 9.80
CA ARG A 7 -10.90 1.74 8.36
C ARG A 7 -9.74 2.55 7.80
N CYS A 8 -8.68 1.87 7.37
CA CYS A 8 -7.64 2.47 6.55
C CYS A 8 -8.32 2.79 5.21
N SER A 9 -8.54 4.07 4.93
CA SER A 9 -9.12 4.53 3.68
C SER A 9 -8.27 4.04 2.50
N ALA A 10 -8.89 3.84 1.34
CA ALA A 10 -8.18 3.42 0.14
C ALA A 10 -7.04 4.40 -0.20
N GLU A 11 -7.29 5.69 0.00
CA GLU A 11 -6.32 6.78 -0.18
C GLU A 11 -5.12 6.67 0.77
N PHE A 12 -5.36 6.34 2.05
CA PHE A 12 -4.29 6.15 3.01
C PHE A 12 -3.42 4.94 2.67
N LYS A 13 -4.03 3.83 2.26
CA LYS A 13 -3.29 2.65 1.79
C LYS A 13 -2.45 2.97 0.56
N ALA A 14 -3.01 3.73 -0.40
CA ALA A 14 -2.30 4.14 -1.60
C ALA A 14 -1.10 5.04 -1.26
N LYS A 15 -1.27 6.02 -0.36
CA LYS A 15 -0.18 6.90 0.10
C LYS A 15 0.95 6.10 0.75
N VAL A 16 0.63 5.22 1.69
CA VAL A 16 1.61 4.38 2.39
C VAL A 16 2.29 3.39 1.42
N ALA A 17 1.53 2.83 0.49
CA ALA A 17 2.09 1.96 -0.56
C ALA A 17 3.06 2.74 -1.47
N MET A 18 2.73 3.97 -1.86
CA MET A 18 3.63 4.80 -2.66
C MET A 18 4.91 5.20 -1.92
N GLU A 19 4.82 5.59 -0.65
CA GLU A 19 6.02 5.84 0.17
C GLU A 19 6.89 4.57 0.26
N ALA A 20 6.27 3.40 0.40
CA ALA A 20 6.97 2.11 0.40
C ALA A 20 7.54 1.69 -0.98
N ILE A 21 6.93 2.13 -2.09
CA ILE A 21 7.44 1.92 -3.45
C ILE A 21 8.65 2.84 -3.70
N ARG A 22 8.55 4.09 -3.28
CA ARG A 22 9.62 5.10 -3.44
C ARG A 22 10.91 4.70 -2.72
N GLY A 23 10.79 4.06 -1.56
CA GLY A 23 11.93 3.49 -0.84
C GLY A 23 12.72 4.49 0.01
N ASP A 24 12.18 5.69 0.23
CA ASP A 24 12.80 6.72 1.11
C ASP A 24 12.91 6.27 2.57
N LEU A 25 12.00 5.39 3.00
CA LEU A 25 11.93 4.84 4.35
C LEU A 25 11.75 3.33 4.27
N THR A 26 12.33 2.62 5.24
CA THR A 26 12.12 1.18 5.38
C THR A 26 10.67 0.88 5.78
N LEU A 27 10.20 -0.34 5.51
CA LEU A 27 8.86 -0.78 5.92
C LEU A 27 8.65 -0.68 7.44
N ALA A 28 9.71 -0.83 8.23
CA ALA A 28 9.68 -0.72 9.69
C ALA A 28 9.52 0.74 10.16
N GLU A 29 10.19 1.68 9.50
CA GLU A 29 10.06 3.12 9.80
C GLU A 29 8.69 3.65 9.38
N LEU A 30 8.20 3.26 8.20
CA LEU A 30 6.84 3.54 7.75
C LEU A 30 5.80 2.96 8.71
N ALA A 31 6.05 1.74 9.22
CA ALA A 31 5.21 1.12 10.23
C ALA A 31 5.16 1.92 11.53
N ALA A 32 6.31 2.39 12.02
CA ALA A 32 6.39 3.24 13.20
C ALA A 32 5.72 4.60 12.98
N LYS A 33 5.95 5.25 11.84
CA LYS A 33 5.41 6.57 11.47
C LYS A 33 3.90 6.59 11.36
N HIS A 34 3.32 5.53 10.77
CA HIS A 34 1.87 5.45 10.55
C HIS A 34 1.12 4.62 11.61
N GLY A 35 1.84 3.95 12.52
CA GLY A 35 1.25 3.05 13.51
C GLY A 35 0.62 1.79 12.89
N ILE A 36 1.19 1.31 11.79
CA ILE A 36 0.68 0.18 10.99
C ILE A 36 1.71 -0.93 11.01
N HIS A 37 1.28 -2.19 11.11
CA HIS A 37 2.21 -3.32 11.02
C HIS A 37 2.93 -3.36 9.65
N HIS A 38 4.26 -3.46 9.64
CA HIS A 38 5.10 -3.50 8.43
C HIS A 38 4.64 -4.53 7.38
N THR A 39 4.09 -5.67 7.80
CA THR A 39 3.51 -6.70 6.90
C THR A 39 2.33 -6.17 6.09
N MET A 40 1.48 -5.31 6.68
CA MET A 40 0.36 -4.69 5.95
C MET A 40 0.87 -3.71 4.89
N ILE A 41 1.93 -2.98 5.20
CA ILE A 41 2.58 -2.05 4.26
C ILE A 41 3.16 -2.82 3.07
N GLY A 42 3.84 -3.94 3.33
CA GLY A 42 4.33 -4.84 2.29
C GLY A 42 3.20 -5.38 1.40
N ALA A 43 2.08 -5.78 2.00
CA ALA A 43 0.90 -6.23 1.24
C ALA A 43 0.31 -5.12 0.36
N TRP A 44 0.21 -3.89 0.86
CA TRP A 44 -0.31 -2.75 0.07
C TRP A 44 0.67 -2.32 -1.03
N LYS A 45 1.97 -2.37 -0.77
CA LYS A 45 3.01 -2.16 -1.80
C LYS A 45 2.81 -3.12 -2.97
N ARG A 46 2.63 -4.41 -2.68
CA ARG A 46 2.40 -5.42 -3.71
C ARG A 46 1.09 -5.21 -4.46
N GLN A 47 -0.01 -4.96 -3.73
CA GLN A 47 -1.30 -4.64 -4.35
C GLN A 47 -1.24 -3.42 -5.27
N ALA A 48 -0.51 -2.37 -4.89
CA ALA A 48 -0.34 -1.19 -5.72
C ALA A 48 0.48 -1.48 -6.99
N MET A 49 1.54 -2.30 -6.89
CA MET A 49 2.34 -2.71 -8.06
C MET A 49 1.56 -3.60 -9.02
N ASP A 50 0.88 -4.63 -8.50
CA ASP A 50 0.06 -5.54 -9.30
C ASP A 50 -1.10 -4.79 -9.97
N GLY A 51 -1.74 -3.86 -9.24
CA GLY A 51 -2.78 -2.99 -9.78
C GLY A 51 -2.28 -2.05 -10.88
N MET A 52 -1.07 -1.49 -10.74
CA MET A 52 -0.47 -0.63 -11.78
C MET A 52 -0.18 -1.41 -13.07
N ALA A 53 0.35 -2.63 -12.99
CA ALA A 53 0.60 -3.45 -14.17
C ALA A 53 -0.68 -3.68 -14.99
N SER A 54 -1.80 -3.94 -14.30
CA SER A 54 -3.12 -4.08 -14.94
C SER A 54 -3.63 -2.78 -15.59
N LEU A 55 -3.28 -1.60 -15.07
CA LEU A 55 -3.66 -0.33 -15.66
C LEU A 55 -2.94 -0.06 -16.99
N PHE A 56 -1.66 -0.44 -17.08
CA PHE A 56 -0.88 -0.29 -18.31
C PHE A 56 -1.26 -1.34 -19.38
N ASP A 57 -1.65 -2.55 -18.98
CA ASP A 57 -2.19 -3.57 -19.92
C ASP A 57 -3.52 -3.12 -20.54
N MET A 58 -4.41 -2.54 -19.73
CA MET A 58 -5.69 -2.03 -20.22
C MET A 58 -5.53 -0.89 -21.23
N ALA A 59 -4.53 -0.02 -21.04
CA ALA A 59 -4.25 1.10 -21.95
C ALA A 59 -3.68 0.67 -23.32
N THR A 60 -3.16 -0.55 -23.45
CA THR A 60 -2.67 -1.12 -24.73
C THR A 60 -3.78 -1.73 -25.58
N ARG A 61 -5.00 -1.88 -25.05
CA ARG A 61 -6.15 -2.49 -25.75
C ARG A 61 -7.26 -1.50 -26.12
N ALA A 62 -6.97 -0.20 -26.13
CA ALA A 62 -7.85 0.85 -26.67
C ALA A 62 -7.36 1.29 -28.04
#